data_AF-A0A3B8RBX5-F1
#
_entry.id   AF-A0A3B8RBX5-F1
#
_cell.length_a   1.000
_cell.length_b   1.000
_cell.length_c   1.000
_cell.angle_alpha   90.00
_cell.angle_beta   90.00
_cell.angle_gamma   90.00
#
_symmetry.space_group_name_H-M   'P 1'
#
loop_
_entity.id
_entity.type
_entity.pdbx_description
1 polymer ?
#
loop_
_entity_poly.entity_id
_entity_poly.type
_entity_poly.pdbx_seq_one_letter_code
_entity_poly.pdbx_strand_id
1 'polypeptide(L)'
;MKRTLFLTAYLACLLVITGCGEDPGYDKFAPSPSGSIRYVNAVTDAPSLVVEFGTQSIGNTPFGQFSSINSVIPGLERNTQISYVKDNQLEVIATLSISVPQDQLKTLILTGTMANLSVVEVLEDLSAPTETDTTTTLRIANAAGALNDAVSLTIFDSTASETPIAELVIEPGAISDTLTVESTSSLSIQAT
;
A
#
# COMPACT_ATOMS: atom_id res chain seq x y z
N MET A 1 29.61 -18.93 59.86
CA MET A 1 29.86 -18.45 58.48
C MET A 1 29.51 -19.46 57.37
N LYS A 2 29.53 -20.78 57.59
CA LYS A 2 29.14 -21.76 56.55
C LYS A 2 27.63 -21.81 56.25
N ARG A 3 26.75 -21.61 57.23
CA ARG A 3 25.29 -21.68 57.05
C ARG A 3 24.68 -20.52 56.25
N THR A 4 25.24 -19.32 56.35
CA THR A 4 24.77 -18.12 55.64
C THR A 4 25.11 -18.15 54.15
N LEU A 5 26.21 -18.80 53.78
CA LEU A 5 26.67 -18.95 52.39
C LEU A 5 25.82 -19.97 51.60
N PHE A 6 25.30 -21.01 52.26
CA PHE A 6 24.38 -21.97 51.65
C PHE A 6 22.98 -21.38 51.44
N LEU A 7 22.51 -20.50 52.35
CA LEU A 7 21.18 -19.90 52.25
C LEU A 7 21.09 -18.87 51.11
N THR A 8 22.15 -18.10 50.88
CA THR A 8 22.23 -17.13 49.77
C THR A 8 22.34 -17.81 48.41
N ALA A 9 23.08 -18.92 48.32
CA ALA A 9 23.16 -19.71 47.09
C ALA A 9 21.80 -20.35 46.72
N TYR A 10 21.03 -20.81 47.71
CA TYR A 10 19.71 -21.39 47.49
C TYR A 10 18.67 -20.32 47.06
N LEU A 11 18.72 -19.13 47.65
CA LEU A 11 17.84 -18.02 47.30
C LEU A 11 18.15 -17.45 45.91
N ALA A 12 19.43 -17.44 45.50
CA ALA A 12 19.84 -17.03 44.16
C ALA A 12 19.38 -18.02 43.08
N CYS A 13 19.41 -19.33 43.33
CA CYS A 13 18.90 -20.33 42.37
C CYS A 13 17.38 -20.26 42.17
N LEU A 14 16.60 -19.89 43.20
CA LEU A 14 15.15 -19.74 43.10
C LEU A 14 14.71 -18.54 42.24
N LEU A 15 15.53 -17.48 42.17
CA LEU A 15 15.25 -16.29 41.36
C LEU A 15 15.52 -16.47 39.86
N VAL A 16 16.29 -17.50 39.47
CA VAL A 16 16.60 -17.77 38.05
C VAL A 16 15.50 -18.60 37.37
N ILE A 17 14.67 -19.31 38.14
CA ILE A 17 13.63 -20.22 37.59
C ILE A 17 12.31 -19.51 37.27
N THR A 18 12.05 -18.32 37.83
CA THR A 18 10.87 -17.50 37.51
C THR A 18 11.08 -16.60 36.29
N GLY A 19 12.23 -16.74 35.61
CA GLY A 19 12.59 -16.01 34.39
C GLY A 19 12.22 -16.72 33.09
N CYS A 20 11.49 -17.85 33.16
CA CYS A 20 10.78 -18.35 31.99
C CYS A 20 9.50 -17.54 31.85
N GLY A 21 9.59 -16.38 31.19
CA GLY A 21 8.42 -15.77 30.59
C GLY A 21 7.70 -16.84 29.77
N GLU A 22 6.37 -16.91 29.90
CA GLU A 22 5.56 -17.73 29.02
C GLU A 22 5.81 -17.23 27.60
N ASP A 23 6.75 -17.87 26.90
CA ASP A 23 6.80 -17.83 25.44
C ASP A 23 5.45 -18.42 25.01
N PRO A 24 4.52 -17.60 24.49
CA PRO A 24 3.26 -18.11 24.01
C PRO A 24 3.64 -18.85 22.72
N GLY A 25 4.06 -20.10 22.87
CA GLY A 25 4.64 -20.89 21.80
C GLY A 25 3.74 -20.85 20.57
N TYR A 26 4.35 -21.06 19.40
CA TYR A 26 3.68 -21.03 18.10
C TYR A 26 2.26 -21.60 18.14
N ASP A 27 1.26 -20.71 18.07
CA ASP A 27 -0.13 -21.11 17.96
C ASP A 27 -0.40 -21.52 16.51
N LYS A 28 -0.37 -22.82 16.26
CA LYS A 28 -0.65 -23.42 14.96
C LYS A 28 -2.05 -23.13 14.41
N PHE A 29 -2.96 -22.59 15.24
CA PHE A 29 -4.30 -22.20 14.84
C PHE A 29 -4.47 -20.69 14.68
N ALA A 30 -3.44 -19.89 15.00
CA ALA A 30 -3.47 -18.48 14.68
C ALA A 30 -3.56 -18.32 13.15
N PRO A 31 -4.44 -17.44 12.65
CA PRO A 31 -4.48 -17.14 11.23
C PRO A 31 -3.09 -16.70 10.78
N SER A 32 -2.62 -17.23 9.66
CA SER A 32 -1.33 -16.81 9.12
C SER A 32 -1.39 -15.31 8.83
N PRO A 33 -0.45 -14.51 9.35
CA PRO A 33 -0.46 -13.08 9.10
C PRO A 33 -0.39 -12.84 7.60
N SER A 34 -1.28 -12.01 7.10
CA SER A 34 -1.38 -11.72 5.67
C SER A 34 -1.44 -10.21 5.44
N GLY A 35 -0.77 -9.76 4.39
CA GLY A 35 -0.98 -8.46 3.77
C GLY A 35 -1.43 -8.68 2.34
N SER A 36 -1.95 -7.63 1.71
CA SER A 36 -2.34 -7.67 0.30
C SER A 36 -1.61 -6.59 -0.47
N ILE A 37 -1.27 -6.89 -1.72
CA ILE A 37 -0.63 -5.95 -2.63
C ILE A 37 -1.30 -5.99 -4.01
N ARG A 38 -1.41 -4.82 -4.64
CA ARG A 38 -1.73 -4.65 -6.06
C ARG A 38 -0.93 -3.48 -6.62
N TYR A 39 -0.91 -3.34 -7.94
CA TYR A 39 -0.35 -2.15 -8.57
C TYR A 39 -1.23 -1.62 -9.70
N VAL A 40 -1.00 -0.36 -10.05
CA VAL A 40 -1.55 0.31 -11.22
C VAL A 40 -0.40 0.68 -12.14
N ASN A 41 -0.53 0.37 -13.42
CA ASN A 41 0.42 0.87 -14.41
C ASN A 41 -0.06 2.21 -14.95
N ALA A 42 0.53 3.30 -14.47
CA ALA A 42 0.35 4.66 -14.99
C ALA A 42 1.67 5.23 -15.58
N VAL A 43 2.59 4.35 -15.99
CA VAL A 43 3.85 4.76 -16.64
C VAL A 43 3.57 5.10 -18.10
N THR A 44 3.72 6.37 -18.45
CA THR A 44 3.13 6.96 -19.67
C THR A 44 3.66 6.40 -21.00
N ASP A 45 4.90 5.94 -21.04
CA ASP A 45 5.59 5.38 -22.20
C ASP A 45 5.81 3.86 -22.10
N ALA A 46 5.28 3.22 -21.06
CA ALA A 46 5.45 1.80 -20.84
C ALA A 46 4.46 0.95 -21.65
N PRO A 47 4.88 -0.23 -22.13
CA PRO A 47 3.94 -1.28 -22.51
C PRO A 47 3.28 -1.87 -21.24
N SER A 48 2.74 -3.08 -21.34
CA SER A 48 2.35 -3.81 -20.14
C SER A 48 3.57 -4.08 -19.26
N LEU A 49 3.44 -3.74 -17.98
CA LEU A 49 4.50 -3.95 -16.98
C LEU A 49 4.28 -5.27 -16.26
N VAL A 50 5.36 -5.96 -15.95
CA VAL A 50 5.41 -7.15 -15.11
C VAL A 50 6.03 -6.75 -13.78
N VAL A 51 5.31 -7.00 -12.69
CA VAL A 51 5.77 -6.69 -11.33
C VAL A 51 5.95 -7.98 -10.54
N GLU A 52 7.11 -8.12 -9.90
CA GLU A 52 7.45 -9.24 -9.03
C GLU A 52 7.79 -8.72 -7.63
N PHE A 53 7.09 -9.18 -6.60
CA PHE A 53 7.31 -8.84 -5.20
C PHE A 53 8.14 -9.94 -4.53
N GLY A 54 9.45 -9.73 -4.38
CA GLY A 54 10.40 -10.77 -4.02
C GLY A 54 10.50 -11.82 -5.14
N THR A 55 9.92 -12.99 -4.93
CA THR A 55 9.87 -14.08 -5.92
C THR A 55 8.45 -14.36 -6.43
N GLN A 56 7.48 -13.55 -6.03
CA GLN A 56 6.08 -13.73 -6.38
C GLN A 56 5.69 -12.76 -7.50
N SER A 57 5.17 -13.28 -8.62
CA SER A 57 4.60 -12.44 -9.67
C SER A 57 3.27 -11.84 -9.19
N ILE A 58 3.13 -10.52 -9.33
CA ILE A 58 1.90 -9.78 -8.99
C ILE A 58 0.99 -9.64 -10.22
N GLY A 59 1.57 -9.63 -11.42
CA GLY A 59 0.84 -9.68 -12.68
C GLY A 59 1.53 -8.92 -13.82
N ASN A 60 0.97 -9.08 -15.02
CA ASN A 60 1.33 -8.34 -16.23
C ASN A 60 0.18 -7.39 -16.61
N THR A 61 0.35 -6.08 -16.43
CA THR A 61 -0.75 -5.11 -16.47
C THR A 61 -0.50 -4.00 -17.50
N PRO A 62 -1.41 -3.81 -18.48
CA PRO A 62 -1.36 -2.70 -19.42
C PRO A 62 -1.48 -1.32 -18.77
N PHE A 63 -1.11 -0.27 -19.49
CA PHE A 63 -1.32 1.12 -19.05
C PHE A 63 -2.78 1.41 -18.70
N GLY A 64 -3.00 2.14 -17.62
CA GLY A 64 -4.31 2.55 -17.10
C GLY A 64 -5.09 1.44 -16.38
N GLN A 65 -4.48 0.27 -16.15
CA GLN A 65 -5.15 -0.87 -15.51
C GLN A 65 -4.55 -1.22 -14.14
N PHE A 66 -5.38 -1.87 -13.33
CA PHE A 66 -5.01 -2.47 -12.05
C PHE A 66 -4.60 -3.93 -12.26
N SER A 67 -3.60 -4.38 -11.52
CA SER A 67 -3.34 -5.79 -11.34
C SER A 67 -4.41 -6.43 -10.44
N SER A 68 -4.44 -7.77 -10.42
CA SER A 68 -5.12 -8.51 -9.37
C SER A 68 -4.56 -8.18 -7.98
N ILE A 69 -5.38 -8.36 -6.95
CA ILE A 69 -4.95 -8.32 -5.56
C ILE A 69 -4.27 -9.66 -5.22
N ASN A 70 -3.06 -9.59 -4.67
CA ASN A 70 -2.27 -10.75 -4.29
C ASN A 70 -1.99 -10.73 -2.78
N SER A 71 -2.19 -11.87 -2.13
CA SER A 71 -1.81 -12.05 -0.72
C SER A 71 -0.30 -12.28 -0.61
N VAL A 72 0.33 -11.63 0.36
CA VAL A 72 1.76 -11.69 0.64
C VAL A 72 2.02 -11.83 2.14
N ILE A 73 3.22 -12.27 2.51
CA ILE A 73 3.66 -12.25 3.91
C ILE A 73 3.94 -10.79 4.29
N PRO A 74 3.26 -10.25 5.32
CA PRO A 74 3.39 -8.84 5.70
C PRO A 74 4.63 -8.60 6.56
N GLY A 75 4.95 -7.32 6.77
CA GLY A 75 5.96 -6.85 7.72
C GLY A 75 7.42 -7.08 7.28
N LEU A 76 7.64 -7.56 6.05
CA LEU A 76 8.97 -7.81 5.50
C LEU A 76 9.21 -6.96 4.27
N GLU A 77 10.32 -6.21 4.27
CA GLU A 77 10.80 -5.55 3.06
C GLU A 77 11.25 -6.57 2.01
N ARG A 78 10.75 -6.39 0.79
CA ARG A 78 11.12 -7.22 -0.35
C ARG A 78 11.52 -6.37 -1.54
N ASN A 79 12.54 -6.84 -2.24
CA ASN A 79 12.91 -6.32 -3.55
C ASN A 79 11.75 -6.57 -4.51
N THR A 80 11.16 -5.49 -5.00
CA THR A 80 10.08 -5.48 -5.96
C THR A 80 10.63 -5.07 -7.31
N GLN A 81 10.65 -5.99 -8.26
CA GLN A 81 11.15 -5.74 -9.61
C GLN A 81 10.00 -5.32 -10.51
N ILE A 82 10.22 -4.26 -11.26
CA ILE A 82 9.31 -3.80 -12.31
C ILE A 82 10.05 -3.97 -13.63
N SER A 83 9.41 -4.67 -14.55
CA SER A 83 9.99 -5.06 -15.83
C SER A 83 8.95 -4.98 -16.94
N TYR A 84 9.39 -5.16 -18.17
CA TYR A 84 8.51 -5.35 -19.32
C TYR A 84 9.04 -6.48 -20.20
N VAL A 85 8.17 -7.03 -21.04
CA VAL A 85 8.56 -8.09 -21.97
C VAL A 85 9.13 -7.47 -23.25
N LYS A 86 10.35 -7.85 -23.59
CA LYS A 86 11.04 -7.48 -24.83
C LYS A 86 11.80 -8.69 -25.35
N ASP A 87 11.60 -9.02 -26.63
CA ASP A 87 12.25 -10.18 -27.27
C ASP A 87 12.09 -11.49 -26.47
N ASN A 88 10.91 -11.71 -25.89
CA ASN A 88 10.57 -12.84 -25.00
C ASN A 88 11.41 -12.94 -23.71
N GLN A 89 12.05 -11.85 -23.29
CA GLN A 89 12.76 -11.74 -22.03
C GLN A 89 12.18 -10.60 -21.19
N LEU A 90 12.34 -10.70 -19.87
CA LEU A 90 12.01 -9.61 -18.95
C LEU A 90 13.19 -8.63 -18.90
N GLU A 91 12.92 -7.37 -19.23
CA GLU A 91 13.86 -6.27 -19.07
C GLU A 91 13.45 -5.44 -17.86
N VAL A 92 14.29 -5.41 -16.83
CA VAL A 92 14.03 -4.70 -15.57
C VAL A 92 14.25 -3.21 -15.77
N ILE A 93 13.25 -2.39 -15.41
CA ILE A 93 13.30 -0.93 -15.49
C ILE A 93 13.46 -0.28 -14.11
N ALA A 94 13.03 -0.95 -13.04
CA ALA A 94 13.21 -0.47 -11.67
C ALA A 94 13.25 -1.63 -10.66
N THR A 95 13.91 -1.40 -9.53
CA THR A 95 13.86 -2.26 -8.36
C THR A 95 13.64 -1.40 -7.12
N LEU A 96 12.61 -1.74 -6.34
CA LEU A 96 12.17 -0.97 -5.17
C LEU A 96 12.21 -1.86 -3.93
N SER A 97 12.46 -1.29 -2.74
CA SER A 97 12.26 -2.01 -1.48
C SER A 97 10.86 -1.69 -0.96
N ILE A 98 9.95 -2.68 -0.97
CA ILE A 98 8.56 -2.50 -0.56
C ILE A 98 8.26 -3.43 0.62
N SER A 99 7.67 -2.89 1.67
CA SER A 99 7.08 -3.65 2.78
C SER A 99 5.56 -3.50 2.76
N VAL A 100 4.84 -4.59 2.96
CA VAL A 100 3.36 -4.58 3.03
C VAL A 100 2.96 -4.76 4.50
N PRO A 101 2.21 -3.81 5.10
CA PRO A 101 1.75 -3.97 6.47
C PRO A 101 0.79 -5.15 6.64
N GLN A 102 0.69 -5.66 7.87
CA GLN A 102 -0.26 -6.71 8.21
C GLN A 102 -1.69 -6.19 8.14
N ASP A 103 -2.62 -7.02 7.66
CA ASP A 103 -4.06 -6.75 7.58
C ASP A 103 -4.40 -5.48 6.78
N GLN A 104 -3.56 -5.16 5.79
CA GLN A 104 -3.67 -3.98 4.94
C GLN A 104 -3.53 -4.35 3.46
N LEU A 105 -4.16 -3.54 2.59
CA LEU A 105 -3.92 -3.57 1.15
C LEU A 105 -3.03 -2.39 0.78
N LYS A 106 -1.84 -2.69 0.24
CA LYS A 106 -0.95 -1.70 -0.35
C LYS A 106 -1.15 -1.66 -1.86
N THR A 107 -1.54 -0.51 -2.40
CA THR A 107 -1.58 -0.25 -3.84
C THR A 107 -0.35 0.54 -4.24
N LEU A 108 0.40 0.03 -5.21
CA LEU A 108 1.52 0.75 -5.83
C LEU A 108 1.05 1.41 -7.12
N ILE A 109 1.03 2.73 -7.20
CA ILE A 109 0.74 3.44 -8.45
C ILE A 109 2.08 3.72 -9.12
N LEU A 110 2.41 2.94 -10.15
CA LEU A 110 3.63 3.11 -10.94
C LEU A 110 3.41 4.25 -11.92
N THR A 111 4.22 5.30 -11.87
CA THR A 111 4.04 6.54 -12.63
C THR A 111 5.39 7.04 -13.19
N GLY A 112 5.33 8.10 -14.01
CA GLY A 112 6.50 8.68 -14.68
C GLY A 112 6.74 8.05 -16.05
N THR A 113 7.98 7.67 -16.32
CA THR A 113 8.43 7.06 -17.58
C THR A 113 9.24 5.81 -17.32
N MET A 114 9.45 4.96 -18.31
CA MET A 114 10.32 3.78 -18.18
C MET A 114 11.76 4.15 -17.79
N ALA A 115 12.24 5.33 -18.22
CA ALA A 115 13.57 5.82 -17.87
C ALA A 115 13.65 6.43 -16.46
N ASN A 116 12.56 7.04 -16.00
CA ASN A 116 12.45 7.68 -14.68
C ASN A 116 11.13 7.25 -14.04
N LEU A 117 11.12 6.02 -13.52
CA LEU A 117 9.95 5.45 -12.86
C LEU A 117 9.85 6.01 -11.44
N SER A 118 8.65 6.42 -11.05
CA SER A 118 8.30 6.81 -9.69
C SER A 118 7.10 5.99 -9.21
N VAL A 119 6.93 5.92 -7.89
CA VAL A 119 5.84 5.15 -7.28
C VAL A 119 5.15 5.98 -6.22
N VAL A 120 3.82 6.00 -6.29
CA VAL A 120 2.96 6.49 -5.20
C VAL A 120 2.46 5.27 -4.44
N GLU A 121 2.87 5.14 -3.18
CA GLU A 121 2.42 4.06 -2.30
C GLU A 121 1.16 4.47 -1.55
N VAL A 122 0.12 3.65 -1.65
CA VAL A 122 -1.18 3.90 -1.05
C VAL A 122 -1.54 2.74 -0.14
N LEU A 123 -1.78 3.01 1.15
CA LEU A 123 -2.49 2.09 2.03
C LEU A 123 -3.98 2.35 1.89
N GLU A 124 -4.73 1.32 1.50
CA GLU A 124 -6.17 1.39 1.24
C GLU A 124 -6.95 1.27 2.55
N ASP A 125 -8.07 1.99 2.64
CA ASP A 125 -9.03 1.75 3.71
C ASP A 125 -9.84 0.49 3.38
N LEU A 126 -9.78 -0.50 4.27
CA LEU A 126 -10.48 -1.78 4.14
C LEU A 126 -11.77 -1.83 4.96
N SER A 127 -12.19 -0.71 5.55
CA SER A 127 -13.43 -0.61 6.28
C SER A 127 -14.61 -0.88 5.35
N ALA A 128 -15.44 -1.85 5.70
CA ALA A 128 -16.65 -2.13 4.95
C ALA A 128 -17.68 -1.00 5.18
N PRO A 129 -18.34 -0.50 4.13
CA PRO A 129 -19.44 0.44 4.31
C PRO A 129 -20.58 -0.24 5.08
N THR A 130 -21.29 0.53 5.88
CA THR A 130 -22.53 0.08 6.53
C THR A 130 -23.71 0.23 5.58
N GLU A 131 -24.75 -0.59 5.76
CA GLU A 131 -26.00 -0.51 4.97
C GLU A 131 -26.70 0.86 5.07
N THR A 132 -26.35 1.68 6.06
CA THR A 132 -26.89 3.02 6.28
C THR A 132 -25.97 4.13 5.77
N ASP A 133 -24.81 3.80 5.18
CA ASP A 133 -23.87 4.79 4.70
C ASP A 133 -24.49 5.56 3.54
N THR A 134 -24.56 6.88 3.72
CA THR A 134 -25.00 7.83 2.70
C THR A 134 -23.83 8.55 2.06
N THR A 135 -22.59 8.16 2.39
CA THR A 135 -21.38 8.80 1.89
C THR A 135 -20.45 7.78 1.23
N THR A 136 -19.56 8.26 0.38
CA THR A 136 -18.46 7.48 -0.18
C THR A 136 -17.15 8.26 -0.03
N THR A 137 -16.03 7.55 -0.01
CA THR A 137 -14.70 8.14 0.13
C THR A 137 -13.97 8.12 -1.20
N LEU A 138 -13.28 9.22 -1.50
CA LEU A 138 -12.48 9.40 -2.69
C LEU A 138 -11.06 9.76 -2.27
N ARG A 139 -10.10 9.17 -2.96
CA ARG A 139 -8.69 9.58 -2.92
C ARG A 139 -8.18 9.66 -4.33
N ILE A 140 -7.46 10.73 -4.64
CA ILE A 140 -7.03 11.01 -6.00
C ILE A 140 -5.51 11.11 -6.00
N ALA A 141 -4.85 10.37 -6.88
CA ALA A 141 -3.40 10.40 -7.01
C ALA A 141 -3.00 11.18 -8.26
N ASN A 142 -2.05 12.10 -8.11
CA ASN A 142 -1.43 12.76 -9.25
C ASN A 142 -0.32 11.86 -9.81
N ALA A 143 -0.70 11.02 -10.76
CA ALA A 143 0.20 10.11 -11.49
C ALA A 143 0.70 10.71 -12.81
N ALA A 144 0.76 12.04 -12.95
CA ALA A 144 1.24 12.70 -14.17
C ALA A 144 2.78 12.70 -14.30
N GLY A 145 3.48 11.72 -13.70
CA GLY A 145 4.86 11.83 -13.20
C GLY A 145 5.98 12.32 -14.14
N ALA A 146 5.73 12.50 -15.45
CA ALA A 146 6.67 13.13 -16.37
C ALA A 146 6.52 14.67 -16.45
N LEU A 147 5.35 15.20 -16.11
CA LEU A 147 5.02 16.62 -16.24
C LEU A 147 5.48 17.43 -15.02
N ASN A 148 5.70 16.80 -13.86
CA ASN A 148 6.15 17.44 -12.61
C ASN A 148 5.32 18.68 -12.20
N ASP A 149 4.07 18.76 -12.63
CA ASP A 149 3.15 19.84 -12.30
C ASP A 149 2.07 19.37 -11.32
N ALA A 150 1.76 20.22 -10.35
CA ALA A 150 0.62 20.01 -9.46
C ALA A 150 -0.68 20.10 -10.27
N VAL A 151 -1.66 19.25 -9.93
CA VAL A 151 -2.98 19.28 -10.56
C VAL A 151 -3.96 19.91 -9.59
N SER A 152 -4.72 20.90 -10.08
CA SER A 152 -5.84 21.49 -9.34
C SER A 152 -7.13 20.79 -9.74
N LEU A 153 -7.85 20.26 -8.77
CA LEU A 153 -9.11 19.56 -8.97
C LEU A 153 -10.24 20.29 -8.26
N THR A 154 -11.34 20.50 -8.98
CA THR A 154 -12.58 21.00 -8.42
C THR A 154 -13.66 19.93 -8.58
N ILE A 155 -14.29 19.56 -7.48
CA ILE A 155 -15.28 18.48 -7.42
C ILE A 155 -16.66 19.06 -7.17
N PHE A 156 -17.64 18.63 -7.96
CA PHE A 156 -19.02 19.12 -7.92
C PHE A 156 -20.02 17.97 -7.82
N ASP A 157 -21.14 18.25 -7.17
CA ASP A 157 -22.31 17.36 -7.09
C ASP A 157 -23.09 17.25 -8.40
N SER A 158 -22.88 18.19 -9.32
CA SER A 158 -23.36 18.08 -10.69
C SER A 158 -22.58 19.05 -11.56
N THR A 159 -22.58 18.84 -12.87
CA THR A 159 -21.98 19.76 -13.83
C THR A 159 -22.64 21.14 -13.88
N ALA A 160 -23.81 21.30 -13.23
CA ALA A 160 -24.56 22.55 -13.14
C ALA A 160 -24.41 23.25 -11.78
N SER A 161 -23.72 22.64 -10.81
CA SER A 161 -23.53 23.25 -9.48
C SER A 161 -22.53 24.41 -9.58
N GLU A 162 -22.93 25.58 -9.07
CA GLU A 162 -22.02 26.74 -8.97
C GLU A 162 -21.08 26.64 -7.75
N THR A 163 -21.45 25.84 -6.75
CA THR A 163 -20.63 25.64 -5.54
C THR A 163 -19.92 24.29 -5.59
N PRO A 164 -18.59 24.25 -5.46
CA PRO A 164 -17.85 22.99 -5.39
C PRO A 164 -18.04 22.29 -4.04
N ILE A 165 -18.04 20.96 -4.06
CA ILE A 165 -17.95 20.11 -2.87
C ILE A 165 -16.54 20.23 -2.25
N ALA A 166 -15.52 20.23 -3.11
CA ALA A 166 -14.13 20.30 -2.70
C ALA A 166 -13.24 20.91 -3.79
N GLU A 167 -12.18 21.57 -3.35
CA GLU A 167 -11.06 22.03 -4.17
C GLU A 167 -9.79 21.40 -3.62
N LEU A 168 -9.02 20.73 -4.48
CA LEU A 168 -7.83 19.98 -4.10
C LEU A 168 -6.67 20.41 -4.99
N VAL A 169 -5.50 20.60 -4.40
CA VAL A 169 -4.23 20.72 -5.14
C VAL A 169 -3.38 19.52 -4.80
N ILE A 170 -3.00 18.74 -5.80
CA ILE A 170 -2.27 17.49 -5.60
C ILE A 170 -0.91 17.61 -6.27
N GLU A 171 0.13 17.63 -5.44
CA GLU A 171 1.53 17.66 -5.89
C GLU A 171 1.89 16.44 -6.75
N PRO A 172 2.86 16.55 -7.66
CA PRO A 172 3.32 15.44 -8.48
C PRO A 172 3.73 14.23 -7.64
N GLY A 173 3.21 13.05 -7.97
CA GLY A 173 3.52 11.83 -7.23
C GLY A 173 2.92 11.77 -5.82
N ALA A 174 1.99 12.68 -5.49
CA ALA A 174 1.25 12.66 -4.25
C ALA A 174 -0.15 12.06 -4.44
N ILE A 175 -0.76 11.72 -3.31
CA ILE A 175 -2.17 11.37 -3.20
C ILE A 175 -2.87 12.40 -2.31
N SER A 176 -4.10 12.75 -2.66
CA SER A 176 -4.93 13.62 -1.82
C SER A 176 -5.21 12.97 -0.47
N ASP A 177 -5.58 13.81 0.48
CA ASP A 177 -6.31 13.35 1.66
C ASP A 177 -7.62 12.67 1.24
N THR A 178 -8.17 11.87 2.15
CA THR A 178 -9.48 11.24 1.96
C THR A 178 -10.57 12.30 1.92
N LEU A 179 -11.26 12.39 0.79
CA LEU A 179 -12.44 13.21 0.63
C LEU A 179 -13.68 12.35 0.85
N THR A 180 -14.55 12.76 1.76
CA THR A 180 -15.87 12.14 1.94
C THR A 180 -16.89 12.95 1.16
N VAL A 181 -17.64 12.29 0.27
CA VAL A 181 -18.71 12.90 -0.51
C VAL A 181 -20.04 12.22 -0.18
N GLU A 182 -21.10 13.02 -0.09
CA GLU A 182 -22.46 12.51 0.02
C GLU A 182 -22.85 11.75 -1.26
N SER A 183 -23.71 10.75 -1.10
CA SER A 183 -24.23 9.95 -2.19
C SER A 183 -25.04 10.83 -3.11
N THR A 184 -24.68 10.80 -4.39
CA THR A 184 -25.27 11.64 -5.40
C THR A 184 -25.46 10.88 -6.70
N SER A 185 -26.49 11.28 -7.45
CA SER A 185 -26.77 10.75 -8.78
C SER A 185 -25.81 11.26 -9.85
N SER A 186 -25.05 12.33 -9.58
CA SER A 186 -24.06 12.90 -10.48
C SER A 186 -22.83 13.33 -9.71
N LEU A 187 -21.64 13.00 -10.19
CA LEU A 187 -20.40 13.55 -9.64
C LEU A 187 -19.57 14.05 -10.81
N SER A 188 -19.04 15.27 -10.71
CA SER A 188 -18.16 15.84 -11.73
C SER A 188 -16.84 16.24 -11.10
N ILE A 189 -15.74 15.85 -11.73
CA ILE A 189 -14.39 16.24 -11.36
C ILE A 189 -13.83 17.05 -12.53
N GLN A 190 -13.47 18.29 -12.28
CA GLN A 190 -12.79 19.16 -13.23
C GLN A 190 -11.32 19.26 -12.82
N ALA A 191 -10.42 19.10 -13.78
CA ALA A 191 -8.99 19.21 -13.57
C ALA A 191 -8.43 20.35 -14.42
N THR A 192 -7.56 21.16 -13.83
CA THR A 192 -6.83 22.26 -14.47
C THR A 192 -5.36 22.21 -14.10
#